data_AF-A0A846YZF0-F1
#
_entry.id   AF-A0A846YZF0-F1
#
_cell.length_a   1.000
_cell.length_b   1.000
_cell.length_c   1.000
_cell.angle_alpha   90.00
_cell.angle_beta   90.00
_cell.angle_gamma   90.00
#
_symmetry.space_group_name_H-M   'P 1'
#
loop_
_entity.id
_entity.type
_entity.pdbx_description
1 polymer ?
#
loop_
_entity_poly.entity_id
_entity_poly.type
_entity_poly.pdbx_seq_one_letter_code
_entity_poly.pdbx_strand_id
1 'polypeptide(L)' 'MFGRPPIEERIAARQRERGELTPGKVFPHAPAKILFFVSMGVVVVTHIIALCMYFVDAGPSR' A
#
# COMPACT_ATOMS: atom_id res chain seq x y z
N MET A 1 8.55 -28.59 -11.00
CA MET A 1 7.78 -29.45 -10.07
C MET A 1 8.40 -30.83 -9.88
N PHE A 2 9.68 -31.05 -10.24
CA PHE A 2 10.40 -32.30 -9.95
C PHE A 2 11.70 -31.96 -9.22
N GLY A 3 11.94 -32.61 -8.06
CA GLY A 3 13.12 -32.40 -7.22
C GLY A 3 13.00 -31.31 -6.15
N ARG A 4 11.83 -30.68 -5.95
CA ARG A 4 11.60 -29.79 -4.79
C ARG A 4 10.94 -30.57 -3.66
N PRO A 5 11.40 -30.41 -2.40
CA PRO A 5 10.73 -30.99 -1.25
C PRO A 5 9.26 -30.51 -1.16
N PRO A 6 8.37 -31.33 -0.55
CA PRO A 6 6.96 -31.03 -0.41
C PRO A 6 6.71 -29.66 0.25
N ILE A 7 5.53 -29.09 -0.02
CA ILE A 7 5.18 -27.73 0.42
C ILE A 7 5.32 -27.56 1.94
N GLU A 8 4.98 -28.60 2.70
CA GLU A 8 5.04 -28.63 4.16
C GLU A 8 6.48 -28.52 4.69
N GLU A 9 7.39 -29.34 4.16
CA GLU A 9 8.82 -29.27 4.50
C GLU A 9 9.41 -27.89 4.20
N ARG A 10 8.97 -27.29 3.09
CA ARG A 10 9.38 -25.92 2.71
C ARG A 10 8.80 -24.85 3.62
N ILE A 11 7.61 -25.07 4.18
CA ILE A 11 7.02 -24.14 5.16
C ILE A 11 7.77 -24.31 6.49
N ALA A 12 8.02 -25.55 6.92
CA ALA A 12 8.77 -25.85 8.14
C ALA A 12 10.19 -25.27 8.10
N ALA A 13 10.89 -25.37 6.96
CA ALA A 13 12.20 -24.74 6.76
C ALA A 13 12.13 -23.21 6.94
N ARG A 14 11.16 -22.56 6.29
CA ARG A 14 10.96 -21.10 6.39
C ARG A 14 10.55 -20.64 7.80
N GLN A 15 9.81 -21.46 8.55
CA GLN A 15 9.45 -21.14 9.93
C GLN A 15 10.64 -21.32 10.87
N ARG A 16 11.50 -22.33 10.64
CA ARG A 16 12.78 -22.49 11.37
C ARG A 16 13.71 -21.30 11.13
N GLU A 17 13.76 -20.77 9.90
CA GLU A 17 14.58 -19.60 9.54
C GLU A 17 14.04 -18.28 10.10
N ARG A 18 12.73 -18.16 10.33
CA ARG A 18 12.08 -16.90 10.73
C ARG A 18 12.41 -16.41 12.14
N GLY A 19 13.04 -17.25 12.96
CA GLY A 19 13.37 -16.94 14.36
C GLY A 19 12.12 -16.69 15.23
N GLU A 20 12.32 -16.48 16.53
CA GLU A 20 11.22 -16.15 17.43
C GLU A 20 10.62 -14.78 17.10
N LEU A 21 9.29 -14.67 17.29
CA LEU A 21 8.58 -13.40 17.20
C LEU A 21 8.99 -12.51 18.38
N THR A 22 9.99 -11.65 18.16
CA THR A 22 10.42 -10.70 19.19
C THR A 22 9.30 -9.69 19.48
N PRO A 23 8.86 -9.56 20.74
CA PRO A 23 7.84 -8.58 21.13
C PRO A 23 8.23 -7.17 20.64
N GLY A 24 7.29 -6.47 20.00
CA GLY A 24 7.51 -5.10 19.49
C GLY A 24 8.14 -5.00 18.10
N LYS A 25 8.60 -6.11 17.50
CA LYS A 25 9.09 -6.10 16.11
C LYS A 25 7.92 -6.16 15.13
N VAL A 26 7.52 -4.99 14.66
CA VAL A 26 6.54 -4.84 13.59
C VAL A 26 7.23 -4.72 12.23
N PHE A 27 6.53 -5.08 11.16
CA PHE A 27 7.03 -4.81 9.81
C PHE A 27 7.26 -3.29 9.65
N PRO A 28 8.33 -2.83 8.99
CA PRO A 28 8.53 -1.41 8.75
C PRO A 28 7.40 -0.86 7.85
N HIS A 29 6.44 -0.16 8.46
CA HIS A 29 5.28 0.40 7.75
C HIS A 29 5.60 1.70 7.00
N ALA A 30 6.85 2.17 7.01
CA ALA A 30 7.23 3.44 6.43
C ALA A 30 6.89 3.55 4.92
N PRO A 31 7.18 2.56 4.06
CA PRO A 31 6.81 2.63 2.64
C PRO A 31 5.30 2.67 2.43
N ALA A 32 4.54 1.83 3.16
CA ALA A 32 3.09 1.78 3.06
C ALA A 32 2.44 3.09 3.54
N LYS A 33 2.96 3.67 4.63
CA LYS A 33 2.50 4.95 5.18
C LYS A 33 2.71 6.10 4.19
N ILE A 34 3.87 6.17 3.54
CA ILE A 34 4.17 7.19 2.53
C ILE A 34 3.23 7.04 1.34
N LEU A 35 3.08 5.83 0.81
CA LEU A 35 2.18 5.56 -0.32
C LEU A 35 0.73 5.94 -0.01
N PHE A 36 0.26 5.64 1.21
CA PHE A 36 -1.06 6.02 1.67
C PHE A 36 -1.26 7.54 1.66
N PHE A 37 -0.35 8.31 2.28
CA PHE A 37 -0.48 9.77 2.31
C PHE A 37 -0.36 10.42 0.93
N VAL A 38 0.53 9.91 0.07
CA VAL A 38 0.68 10.41 -1.31
C VAL A 38 -0.59 10.16 -2.11
N SER A 39 -1.10 8.92 -2.11
CA SER A 39 -2.33 8.59 -2.85
C SER A 39 -3.53 9.37 -2.34
N MET A 40 -3.66 9.51 -1.02
CA MET A 40 -4.71 10.33 -0.41
C MET A 40 -4.59 11.80 -0.82
N GLY A 41 -3.38 12.35 -0.80
CA GLY A 41 -3.11 13.73 -1.21
C GLY A 41 -3.48 13.99 -2.68
N VAL A 42 -3.14 13.07 -3.58
CA VAL A 42 -3.53 13.17 -5.00
C VAL A 42 -5.05 13.21 -5.15
N VAL A 43 -5.78 12.32 -4.47
CA VAL A 43 -7.25 12.29 -4.52
C VAL A 43 -7.83 13.60 -4.01
N VAL A 44 -7.38 14.09 -2.85
CA VAL A 44 -7.90 15.34 -2.28
C VAL A 44 -7.63 16.52 -3.20
N VAL A 45 -6.40 16.65 -3.72
CA VAL A 45 -6.03 17.76 -4.62
C VAL A 45 -6.84 17.73 -5.91
N THR A 46 -7.01 16.57 -6.55
CA THR A 46 -7.78 16.49 -7.80
C THR A 46 -9.25 16.84 -7.60
N HIS A 47 -9.85 16.45 -6.47
CA HIS A 47 -11.24 16.80 -6.15
C HIS A 47 -11.39 18.29 -5.83
N ILE A 48 -10.43 18.89 -5.12
CA ILE A 48 -10.44 20.34 -4.87
C ILE A 48 -10.33 21.09 -6.21
N ILE A 49 -9.42 20.69 -7.10
CA ILE A 49 -9.29 21.29 -8.43
C ILE A 49 -10.60 21.17 -9.20
N ALA A 50 -11.19 19.98 -9.28
CA ALA A 50 -12.45 19.75 -9.97
C ALA A 50 -13.59 20.61 -9.39
N LEU A 51 -13.68 20.72 -8.07
CA LEU A 51 -14.65 21.56 -7.39
C LEU A 51 -14.43 23.05 -7.69
N CYS A 52 -13.19 23.52 -7.67
CA CYS A 52 -12.84 24.89 -8.03
C CYS A 52 -13.21 25.18 -9.50
N MET A 53 -12.90 24.27 -10.43
CA MET A 53 -13.29 24.42 -11.83
C MET A 53 -14.81 24.47 -11.99
N TYR A 54 -15.56 23.64 -11.26
CA TYR A 54 -17.02 23.70 -11.28
C TYR A 54 -17.59 25.07 -10.88
N PHE A 55 -16.97 25.75 -9.92
CA PHE A 55 -17.43 27.07 -9.45
C PHE A 55 -16.85 28.26 -10.23
N VAL A 56 -15.62 28.15 -10.74
CA VAL A 56 -14.89 29.26 -11.37
C VAL A 56 -15.03 29.23 -12.89
N ASP A 57 -15.10 28.04 -13.49
CA ASP A 57 -15.28 27.83 -14.92
C ASP A 57 -16.71 27.33 -15.16
N ALA A 58 -17.68 28.23 -14.93
CA ALA A 58 -19.02 28.05 -15.46
C ALA A 58 -18.89 28.14 -16.98
N GLY A 59 -18.71 26.98 -17.63
CA GLY A 59 -18.50 26.87 -19.08
C GLY A 59 -19.48 27.74 -19.89
N PRO A 60 -19.18 27.99 -21.18
CA PRO A 60 -19.74 29.11 -21.95
C PRO A 60 -21.23 29.32 -21.70
N SER A 61 -21.57 30.51 -21.19
CA SER A 61 -22.94 30.93 -20.96
C SER A 61 -23.73 30.79 -22.26
N ARG A 62 -24.69 29.86 -22.27
CA ARG A 62 -25.71 29.78 -23.32
C ARG A 62 -26.60 31.01 -23.27
#